data_AF-A0A7Z9FUP7-F1
#
_entry.id   AF-A0A7Z9FUP7-F1
#
_cell.length_a   1.000
_cell.length_b   1.000
_cell.length_c   1.000
_cell.angle_alpha   90.00
_cell.angle_beta   90.00
_cell.angle_gamma   90.00
#
_symmetry.space_group_name_H-M   'P 1'
#
loop_
_entity.id
_entity.type
_entity.pdbx_description
1 polymer ?
#
loop_
_entity_poly.entity_id
_entity_poly.type
_entity_poly.pdbx_seq_one_letter_code
_entity_poly.pdbx_strand_id
1 'polypeptide(L)'
;MVRHVTKQNRAMWFSTQYGISLYNGDRSCITTFSLWGNIMTTINTMALSDQQIDAYDENGYLIIRNVLSPDEAVGLRRIVQQQVQYNSYPPSLKYPKPGKYTISGNKLAEPGLSPVAEHPAVVEAVECLLGQPAYLTAYVAYLRTPGDGGSGPHCDYKRWRPVGSSMNWMFSIIPLTDFDLECGPFLVAPISHKLTQVINKRARIWDITRPDIAQLSPFVDPELKAGDLLLVNQHTWHKAPAGISTQDRCGIFNKYCAVNSPPAAGYYPYNNAALSALIDAGQRLIPICFDQSIITTRLLIDCPSGRESKFLLLYDDESDCWELPDGVGWEEENLVGWDIGARIGSLQALIETQLDIFIPWMSYIADIEKEGGVCRVYGYLDQYCSFDSLTKGGIRCDWFTEYQLQHMLG
;
A
#
# COMPACT_ATOMS: atom_id res chain seq x y z
N MET A 1 -26.54 -21.92 1.58
CA MET A 1 -26.70 -21.58 3.01
C MET A 1 -25.43 -20.83 3.41
N VAL A 2 -25.49 -19.49 3.36
CA VAL A 2 -24.31 -18.59 3.45
C VAL A 2 -23.84 -18.54 4.90
N ARG A 3 -22.73 -19.21 5.23
CA ARG A 3 -22.10 -19.09 6.55
C ARG A 3 -21.25 -17.83 6.58
N HIS A 4 -21.53 -16.97 7.56
CA HIS A 4 -20.67 -15.85 7.95
C HIS A 4 -19.29 -16.38 8.35
N VAL A 5 -18.27 -16.12 7.52
CA VAL A 5 -16.87 -16.26 7.90
C VAL A 5 -16.57 -15.15 8.90
N THR A 6 -16.36 -15.52 10.15
CA THR A 6 -15.93 -14.62 11.22
C THR A 6 -14.47 -14.27 10.98
N LYS A 7 -14.19 -13.00 10.66
CA LYS A 7 -12.84 -12.46 10.50
C LYS A 7 -12.05 -12.60 11.80
N GLN A 8 -11.16 -13.59 11.88
CA GLN A 8 -10.13 -13.64 12.91
C GLN A 8 -8.95 -12.74 12.50
N ASN A 9 -8.52 -11.91 13.44
CA ASN A 9 -7.53 -10.84 13.24
C ASN A 9 -6.10 -11.38 13.30
N ARG A 10 -5.44 -11.62 12.17
CA ARG A 10 -3.97 -11.80 12.08
C ARG A 10 -3.47 -11.33 10.70
N ALA A 11 -2.37 -10.60 10.64
CA ALA A 11 -1.55 -10.47 9.41
C ALA A 11 -0.15 -10.00 9.77
N MET A 12 0.77 -10.28 8.87
CA MET A 12 2.04 -10.85 9.28
C MET A 12 3.04 -10.80 8.11
N TRP A 13 4.21 -10.17 8.28
CA TRP A 13 5.21 -9.86 7.23
C TRP A 13 6.49 -10.72 7.32
N PHE A 14 7.06 -11.16 6.19
CA PHE A 14 8.29 -11.99 6.12
C PHE A 14 9.57 -11.15 6.00
N SER A 15 10.54 -11.36 6.90
CA SER A 15 11.92 -10.86 6.73
C SER A 15 12.78 -11.89 6.02
N THR A 16 13.25 -11.60 4.80
CA THR A 16 14.34 -12.37 4.18
C THR A 16 15.66 -11.91 4.78
N GLN A 17 16.25 -12.79 5.59
CA GLN A 17 17.47 -12.50 6.35
C GLN A 17 18.71 -12.83 5.53
N TYR A 18 19.02 -12.07 4.48
CA TYR A 18 20.38 -11.99 3.91
C TYR A 18 20.63 -10.59 3.34
N GLY A 19 21.27 -9.77 4.14
CA GLY A 19 21.71 -8.42 3.81
C GLY A 19 22.40 -7.84 5.05
N ILE A 20 23.68 -8.17 5.24
CA ILE A 20 24.51 -7.53 6.25
C ILE A 20 24.68 -6.06 5.82
N SER A 21 23.90 -5.16 6.41
CA SER A 21 24.20 -3.74 6.42
C SER A 21 24.78 -3.40 7.78
N LEU A 22 26.08 -3.12 7.82
CA LEU A 22 26.72 -2.56 9.01
C LEU A 22 26.20 -1.13 9.20
N TYR A 23 25.20 -1.00 10.07
CA TYR A 23 24.64 0.28 10.50
C TYR A 23 25.59 0.90 11.52
N ASN A 24 26.33 1.94 11.11
CA ASN A 24 26.99 2.85 12.04
C ASN A 24 26.10 4.08 12.21
N GLY A 25 25.75 4.37 13.45
CA GLY A 25 24.70 5.32 13.82
C GLY A 25 25.08 6.78 13.69
N ASP A 26 25.24 7.27 12.46
CA ASP A 26 25.22 8.70 12.14
C ASP A 26 24.34 8.92 10.90
N ARG A 27 23.11 9.42 11.11
CA ARG A 27 22.24 9.88 10.02
C ARG A 27 22.63 11.31 9.63
N SER A 28 23.75 11.47 8.93
CA SER A 28 23.98 12.67 8.14
C SER A 28 23.41 12.48 6.73
N CYS A 29 22.47 13.34 6.36
CA CYS A 29 21.85 13.41 5.04
C CYS A 29 22.90 13.30 3.91
N ILE A 30 22.76 12.30 3.03
CA ILE A 30 23.66 12.12 1.88
C ILE A 30 23.37 13.25 0.89
N THR A 31 24.29 14.21 0.79
CA THR A 31 24.30 15.21 -0.28
C THR A 31 25.10 14.65 -1.44
N THR A 32 24.43 14.19 -2.51
CA THR A 32 25.10 13.87 -3.78
C THR A 32 25.37 15.15 -4.56
N PHE A 33 26.65 15.53 -4.69
CA PHE A 33 27.09 16.55 -5.63
C PHE A 33 27.24 15.95 -7.03
N SER A 34 26.49 16.45 -8.01
CA SER A 34 26.75 16.22 -9.44
C SER A 34 27.40 17.47 -10.05
N LEU A 35 28.54 17.28 -10.72
CA LEU A 35 29.33 18.31 -11.39
C LEU A 35 29.04 18.29 -12.90
N TRP A 36 27.99 18.96 -13.37
CA TRP A 36 27.81 19.32 -14.79
C TRP A 36 27.12 20.69 -14.91
N GLY A 37 27.58 21.49 -15.88
CA GLY A 37 27.51 22.95 -15.85
C GLY A 37 26.19 23.61 -16.25
N ASN A 38 25.95 24.74 -15.57
CA ASN A 38 25.27 25.98 -15.97
C ASN A 38 23.93 25.90 -16.73
N ILE A 39 22.86 25.57 -16.00
CA ILE A 39 21.69 26.46 -15.81
C ILE A 39 21.30 26.33 -14.33
N MET A 40 21.62 27.34 -13.50
CA MET A 40 21.19 27.37 -12.10
C MET A 40 19.71 27.72 -12.03
N THR A 41 18.85 26.71 -12.18
CA THR A 41 17.57 26.72 -11.48
C THR A 41 17.87 26.16 -10.09
N THR A 42 17.82 26.99 -9.06
CA THR A 42 18.02 26.58 -7.68
C THR A 42 16.90 25.62 -7.29
N ILE A 43 17.09 24.32 -7.52
CA ILE A 43 16.23 23.29 -6.93
C ILE A 43 16.56 23.30 -5.44
N ASN A 44 15.73 24.01 -4.69
CA ASN A 44 15.81 24.03 -3.24
C ASN A 44 15.41 22.62 -2.76
N THR A 45 16.41 21.76 -2.61
CA THR A 45 16.27 20.42 -2.03
C THR A 45 15.83 20.61 -0.59
N MET A 46 14.56 20.34 -0.28
CA MET A 46 14.07 20.44 1.09
C MET A 46 14.41 19.17 1.85
N ALA A 47 15.64 19.11 2.36
CA ALA A 47 15.94 18.23 3.46
C ALA A 47 15.09 18.65 4.67
N LEU A 48 14.33 17.71 5.24
CA LEU A 48 13.59 17.94 6.47
C LEU A 48 14.57 18.24 7.61
N SER A 49 14.25 19.21 8.47
CA SER A 49 15.04 19.47 9.66
C SER A 49 14.82 18.38 10.72
N ASP A 50 15.79 18.19 11.61
CA ASP A 50 15.64 17.26 12.75
C ASP A 50 14.38 17.56 13.56
N GLN A 51 14.02 18.85 13.73
CA GLN A 51 12.80 19.25 14.40
C GLN A 51 11.52 18.77 13.67
N GLN A 52 11.52 18.77 12.33
CA GLN A 52 10.40 18.26 11.55
C GLN A 52 10.28 16.74 11.66
N ILE A 53 11.41 16.03 11.68
CA ILE A 53 11.47 14.57 11.86
C ILE A 53 10.98 14.21 13.26
N ASP A 54 11.49 14.87 14.30
CA ASP A 54 11.07 14.68 15.69
C ASP A 54 9.57 14.96 15.86
N ALA A 55 9.05 16.02 15.21
CA ALA A 55 7.63 16.33 15.23
C ALA A 55 6.79 15.24 14.56
N TYR A 56 7.25 14.66 13.45
CA TYR A 56 6.59 13.53 12.80
C TYR A 56 6.59 12.28 13.69
N ASP A 57 7.73 11.93 14.27
CA ASP A 57 7.88 10.75 15.12
C ASP A 57 7.02 10.86 16.39
N GLU A 58 6.93 12.06 16.96
CA GLU A 58 6.11 12.31 18.14
C GLU A 58 4.62 12.32 17.83
N ASN A 59 4.19 13.05 16.78
CA ASN A 59 2.78 13.33 16.53
C ASN A 59 2.12 12.36 15.53
N GLY A 60 2.90 11.66 14.72
CA GLY A 60 2.42 10.76 13.67
C GLY A 60 2.02 11.48 12.37
N TYR A 61 2.31 12.78 12.26
CA TYR A 61 2.09 13.57 11.06
C TYR A 61 3.03 14.79 11.00
N LEU A 62 3.25 15.32 9.80
CA LEU A 62 4.05 16.51 9.52
C LEU A 62 3.39 17.37 8.45
N ILE A 63 3.43 18.69 8.62
CA ILE A 63 2.95 19.64 7.62
C ILE A 63 4.14 20.36 7.00
N ILE A 64 4.16 20.41 5.68
CA ILE A 64 5.11 21.18 4.88
C ILE A 64 4.29 22.19 4.08
N ARG A 65 4.52 23.49 4.31
CA ARG A 65 3.68 24.55 3.77
C ARG A 65 4.09 24.91 2.34
N ASN A 66 3.11 25.27 1.51
CA ASN A 66 3.31 25.79 0.15
C ASN A 66 4.20 24.89 -0.74
N VAL A 67 3.96 23.58 -0.75
CA VAL A 67 4.66 22.64 -1.65
C VAL A 67 4.25 22.86 -3.10
N LEU A 68 2.96 23.10 -3.34
CA LEU A 68 2.48 23.62 -4.62
C LEU A 68 2.24 25.12 -4.51
N SER A 69 2.56 25.85 -5.57
CA SER A 69 2.11 27.22 -5.74
C SER A 69 0.58 27.30 -5.88
N PRO A 70 -0.03 28.47 -5.63
CA PRO A 70 -1.46 28.67 -5.84
C PRO A 70 -1.93 28.31 -7.25
N ASP A 71 -1.14 28.62 -8.27
CA ASP A 71 -1.48 28.34 -9.68
C ASP A 71 -1.42 26.83 -9.99
N GLU A 72 -0.44 26.11 -9.45
CA GLU A 72 -0.35 24.65 -9.56
C GLU A 72 -1.54 23.97 -8.88
N ALA A 73 -1.87 24.39 -7.65
CA ALA A 73 -3.01 23.84 -6.91
C ALA A 73 -4.34 24.09 -7.65
N VAL A 74 -4.55 25.30 -8.19
CA VAL A 74 -5.74 25.64 -8.99
C VAL A 74 -5.78 24.86 -10.31
N GLY A 75 -4.65 24.73 -10.99
CA GLY A 75 -4.51 23.97 -12.23
C GLY A 75 -4.86 22.50 -12.03
N LEU A 76 -4.26 21.86 -11.04
CA LEU A 76 -4.51 20.47 -10.72
C LEU A 76 -5.95 20.24 -10.24
N ARG A 77 -6.53 21.16 -9.45
CA ARG A 77 -7.95 21.11 -9.06
C ARG A 77 -8.85 21.05 -10.29
N ARG A 78 -8.58 21.88 -11.30
CA ARG A 78 -9.37 21.93 -12.54
C ARG A 78 -9.30 20.61 -13.29
N ILE A 79 -8.11 19.98 -13.37
CA ILE A 79 -7.94 18.67 -14.00
C ILE A 79 -8.76 17.61 -13.25
N VAL A 80 -8.70 17.58 -11.91
CA VAL A 80 -9.51 16.65 -11.11
C VAL A 80 -11.01 16.87 -11.34
N GLN A 81 -11.48 18.13 -11.34
CA GLN A 81 -12.88 18.48 -11.61
C GLN A 81 -13.35 18.08 -13.02
N GLN A 82 -12.47 18.10 -14.01
CA GLN A 82 -12.76 17.57 -15.35
C GLN A 82 -12.86 16.05 -15.29
N GLN A 83 -11.86 15.38 -14.72
CA GLN A 83 -11.77 13.92 -14.67
C GLN A 83 -12.94 13.28 -13.92
N VAL A 84 -13.48 13.89 -12.85
CA VAL A 84 -14.62 13.32 -12.12
C VAL A 84 -15.92 13.27 -12.92
N GLN A 85 -16.03 14.00 -14.03
CA GLN A 85 -17.23 14.00 -14.86
C GLN A 85 -17.41 12.68 -15.63
N TYR A 86 -16.31 11.98 -15.94
CA TYR A 86 -16.32 10.79 -16.78
C TYR A 86 -15.52 9.60 -16.21
N ASN A 87 -14.52 9.87 -15.37
CA ASN A 87 -13.53 8.88 -14.92
C ASN A 87 -13.53 8.62 -13.40
N SER A 88 -14.57 8.98 -12.65
CA SER A 88 -14.61 8.75 -11.20
C SER A 88 -15.16 7.39 -10.78
N TYR A 89 -14.62 6.86 -9.69
CA TYR A 89 -15.29 5.86 -8.85
C TYR A 89 -16.15 6.56 -7.76
N PRO A 90 -17.32 6.00 -7.38
CA PRO A 90 -17.98 4.87 -8.02
C PRO A 90 -18.64 5.28 -9.34
N PRO A 91 -18.66 4.41 -10.37
CA PRO A 91 -19.21 4.74 -11.69
C PRO A 91 -20.72 5.03 -11.68
N SER A 92 -21.42 4.57 -10.65
CA SER A 92 -22.85 4.80 -10.41
C SER A 92 -23.15 6.22 -9.90
N LEU A 93 -22.18 6.90 -9.28
CA LEU A 93 -22.32 8.29 -8.84
C LEU A 93 -21.95 9.23 -10.00
N LYS A 94 -22.89 10.06 -10.42
CA LYS A 94 -22.70 11.02 -11.52
C LYS A 94 -22.54 12.43 -10.97
N TYR A 95 -21.42 13.07 -11.30
CA TYR A 95 -21.17 14.46 -10.98
C TYR A 95 -22.26 15.37 -11.59
N PRO A 96 -22.79 16.39 -10.87
CA PRO A 96 -22.36 16.92 -9.57
C PRO A 96 -23.24 16.45 -8.39
N LYS A 97 -23.80 15.23 -8.40
CA LYS A 97 -24.61 14.76 -7.26
C LYS A 97 -23.78 14.78 -5.96
N PRO A 98 -24.41 15.04 -4.79
CA PRO A 98 -23.73 14.97 -3.49
C PRO A 98 -23.02 13.62 -3.29
N GLY A 99 -21.73 13.67 -2.93
CA GLY A 99 -20.94 12.48 -2.62
C GLY A 99 -19.44 12.63 -2.87
N LYS A 100 -18.73 11.50 -2.69
CA LYS A 100 -17.28 11.39 -2.86
C LYS A 100 -16.94 10.73 -4.20
N TYR A 101 -16.21 11.46 -5.02
CA TYR A 101 -15.66 11.03 -6.29
C TYR A 101 -14.17 10.70 -6.13
N THR A 102 -13.72 9.61 -6.75
CA THR A 102 -12.33 9.15 -6.66
C THR A 102 -11.74 8.93 -8.04
N ILE A 103 -10.64 9.61 -8.33
CA ILE A 103 -9.74 9.30 -9.45
C ILE A 103 -8.55 8.56 -8.86
N SER A 104 -8.23 7.36 -9.33
CA SER A 104 -7.23 6.52 -8.65
C SER A 104 -6.53 5.54 -9.57
N GLY A 105 -5.41 5.01 -9.08
CA GLY A 105 -4.67 3.94 -9.74
C GLY A 105 -4.17 4.34 -11.12
N ASN A 106 -4.47 3.54 -12.14
CA ASN A 106 -4.03 3.77 -13.51
C ASN A 106 -4.52 5.08 -14.16
N LYS A 107 -5.50 5.76 -13.55
CA LYS A 107 -5.92 7.12 -13.96
C LYS A 107 -4.84 8.17 -13.68
N LEU A 108 -3.77 7.83 -12.97
CA LEU A 108 -2.54 8.62 -12.93
C LEU A 108 -2.04 8.98 -14.34
N ALA A 109 -2.30 8.13 -15.34
CA ALA A 109 -1.91 8.34 -16.73
C ALA A 109 -2.65 9.49 -17.44
N GLU A 110 -3.72 10.01 -16.84
CA GLU A 110 -4.47 11.11 -17.42
C GLU A 110 -3.61 12.40 -17.47
N PRO A 111 -3.68 13.18 -18.56
CA PRO A 111 -2.81 14.35 -18.74
C PRO A 111 -2.83 15.31 -17.56
N GLY A 112 -1.63 15.57 -17.01
CA GLY A 112 -1.39 16.50 -15.91
C GLY A 112 -1.68 15.97 -14.51
N LEU A 113 -2.07 14.69 -14.35
CA LEU A 113 -2.25 14.07 -13.04
C LEU A 113 -0.96 13.46 -12.47
N SER A 114 -0.10 12.89 -13.30
CA SER A 114 1.12 12.21 -12.85
C SER A 114 2.16 13.10 -12.12
N PRO A 115 2.39 14.37 -12.48
CA PRO A 115 3.52 15.13 -11.92
C PRO A 115 3.47 15.28 -10.39
N VAL A 116 2.28 15.31 -9.79
CA VAL A 116 2.14 15.44 -8.32
C VAL A 116 2.59 14.18 -7.57
N ALA A 117 2.56 13.02 -8.22
CA ALA A 117 2.98 11.74 -7.62
C ALA A 117 4.50 11.58 -7.54
N GLU A 118 5.24 12.32 -8.36
CA GLU A 118 6.70 12.31 -8.41
C GLU A 118 7.32 13.66 -8.04
N HIS A 119 6.52 14.56 -7.47
CA HIS A 119 6.97 15.89 -7.09
C HIS A 119 8.16 15.79 -6.11
N PRO A 120 9.33 16.40 -6.40
CA PRO A 120 10.55 16.21 -5.59
C PRO A 120 10.34 16.51 -4.11
N ALA A 121 9.71 17.64 -3.77
CA ALA A 121 9.43 17.98 -2.37
C ALA A 121 8.50 16.99 -1.64
N VAL A 122 7.71 16.20 -2.37
CA VAL A 122 6.88 15.13 -1.79
C VAL A 122 7.72 13.88 -1.61
N VAL A 123 8.37 13.41 -2.69
CA VAL A 123 9.12 12.14 -2.68
C VAL A 123 10.30 12.21 -1.72
N GLU A 124 11.07 13.29 -1.72
CA GLU A 124 12.23 13.47 -0.83
C GLU A 124 11.80 13.47 0.64
N ALA A 125 10.71 14.18 0.98
CA ALA A 125 10.19 14.22 2.34
C ALA A 125 9.64 12.85 2.79
N VAL A 126 8.94 12.14 1.89
CA VAL A 126 8.48 10.76 2.12
C VAL A 126 9.65 9.82 2.38
N GLU A 127 10.67 9.83 1.53
CA GLU A 127 11.84 8.95 1.66
C GLU A 127 12.67 9.26 2.91
N CYS A 128 12.77 10.54 3.27
CA CYS A 128 13.38 10.99 4.51
C CYS A 128 12.68 10.37 5.73
N LEU A 129 11.35 10.49 5.81
CA LEU A 129 10.58 9.97 6.94
C LEU A 129 10.46 8.44 6.95
N LEU A 130 10.41 7.79 5.79
CA LEU A 130 10.45 6.33 5.68
C LEU A 130 11.85 5.77 6.00
N GLY A 131 12.90 6.59 5.89
CA GLY A 131 14.30 6.21 6.04
C GLY A 131 14.80 5.28 4.94
N GLN A 132 14.09 5.22 3.81
CA GLN A 132 14.31 4.33 2.67
C GLN A 132 13.78 4.97 1.39
N PRO A 133 14.26 4.55 0.21
CA PRO A 133 13.55 4.82 -1.03
C PRO A 133 12.09 4.34 -0.95
N ALA A 134 11.22 4.99 -1.74
CA ALA A 134 9.79 4.78 -1.70
C ALA A 134 9.24 4.21 -3.01
N TYR A 135 8.16 3.44 -2.89
CA TYR A 135 7.28 3.05 -4.00
C TYR A 135 5.89 3.66 -3.80
N LEU A 136 5.28 4.12 -4.89
CA LEU A 136 3.90 4.57 -4.94
C LEU A 136 2.97 3.35 -4.89
N THR A 137 2.27 3.18 -3.77
CA THR A 137 1.29 2.10 -3.61
C THR A 137 -0.11 2.50 -4.03
N ALA A 138 -0.42 3.80 -4.02
CA ALA A 138 -1.64 4.34 -4.60
C ALA A 138 -1.51 5.78 -5.06
N TYR A 139 -2.04 6.03 -6.25
CA TYR A 139 -2.41 7.36 -6.72
C TYR A 139 -3.89 7.58 -6.43
N VAL A 140 -4.23 8.70 -5.80
CA VAL A 140 -5.62 9.03 -5.49
C VAL A 140 -5.84 10.53 -5.52
N ALA A 141 -6.84 10.98 -6.26
CA ALA A 141 -7.47 12.29 -6.10
C ALA A 141 -8.90 12.12 -5.59
N TYR A 142 -9.25 12.85 -4.54
CA TYR A 142 -10.60 12.90 -4.01
C TYR A 142 -11.24 14.25 -4.29
N LEU A 143 -12.48 14.19 -4.76
CA LEU A 143 -13.37 15.34 -4.83
C LEU A 143 -14.64 15.02 -4.06
N ARG A 144 -15.00 15.86 -3.11
CA ARG A 144 -16.27 15.79 -2.38
C ARG A 144 -17.12 16.98 -2.79
N THR A 145 -18.29 16.69 -3.34
CA THR A 145 -19.26 17.74 -3.72
C THR A 145 -20.02 18.24 -2.48
N PRO A 146 -20.64 19.42 -2.55
CA PRO A 146 -21.54 19.91 -1.51
C PRO A 146 -22.61 18.87 -1.12
N GLY A 147 -22.83 18.72 0.19
CA GLY A 147 -23.76 17.73 0.74
C GLY A 147 -23.16 16.33 0.94
N ASP A 148 -21.88 16.11 0.65
CA ASP A 148 -21.18 14.89 1.07
C ASP A 148 -21.08 14.80 2.60
N GLY A 149 -21.37 13.61 3.16
CA GLY A 149 -21.44 13.39 4.60
C GLY A 149 -20.09 13.26 5.32
N GLY A 150 -18.96 13.40 4.61
CA GLY A 150 -17.64 13.24 5.20
C GLY A 150 -17.26 11.78 5.46
N SER A 151 -16.38 11.54 6.42
CA SER A 151 -15.92 10.22 6.84
C SER A 151 -15.53 10.22 8.31
N GLY A 152 -15.93 9.16 9.02
CA GLY A 152 -15.68 8.99 10.45
C GLY A 152 -14.22 8.64 10.79
N PRO A 153 -13.90 8.57 12.10
CA PRO A 153 -12.58 8.20 12.60
C PRO A 153 -12.09 6.84 12.09
N HIS A 154 -10.89 6.80 11.52
CA HIS A 154 -10.19 5.57 11.15
C HIS A 154 -8.68 5.81 11.05
N CYS A 155 -7.89 4.73 11.06
CA CYS A 155 -6.56 4.71 10.45
C CYS A 155 -6.61 3.85 9.19
N ASP A 156 -5.65 4.03 8.29
CA ASP A 156 -5.76 3.47 6.95
C ASP A 156 -4.92 2.20 6.72
N TYR A 157 -4.22 1.73 7.75
CA TYR A 157 -3.60 0.41 7.77
C TYR A 157 -4.66 -0.70 7.63
N LYS A 158 -4.59 -1.44 6.53
CA LYS A 158 -5.54 -2.52 6.15
C LYS A 158 -4.75 -3.69 5.60
N ARG A 159 -4.70 -4.77 6.38
CA ARG A 159 -3.84 -5.93 6.15
C ARG A 159 -4.11 -6.70 4.84
N TRP A 160 -5.34 -6.64 4.34
CA TRP A 160 -5.81 -7.37 3.16
C TRP A 160 -5.86 -6.50 1.90
N ARG A 161 -5.33 -5.27 1.96
CA ARG A 161 -5.43 -4.30 0.88
C ARG A 161 -4.07 -3.97 0.27
N PRO A 162 -3.91 -4.02 -1.05
CA PRO A 162 -2.66 -3.63 -1.71
C PRO A 162 -2.17 -2.27 -1.23
N VAL A 163 -3.09 -1.33 -1.10
CA VAL A 163 -2.79 0.07 -0.79
C VAL A 163 -2.49 0.34 0.70
N GLY A 164 -2.83 -0.57 1.62
CA GLY A 164 -2.77 -0.31 3.07
C GLY A 164 -2.08 -1.39 3.91
N SER A 165 -1.47 -2.40 3.29
CA SER A 165 -0.95 -3.60 3.97
C SER A 165 0.56 -3.62 4.17
N SER A 166 1.28 -2.58 3.76
CA SER A 166 2.72 -2.44 4.06
C SER A 166 2.92 -2.19 5.56
N MET A 167 4.08 -2.61 6.09
CA MET A 167 4.46 -2.37 7.48
C MET A 167 5.16 -1.02 7.70
N ASN A 168 5.64 -0.38 6.64
CA ASN A 168 6.27 0.93 6.69
C ASN A 168 5.85 1.77 5.48
N TRP A 169 4.73 2.46 5.62
CA TRP A 169 4.16 3.33 4.60
C TRP A 169 3.50 4.56 5.22
N MET A 170 3.24 5.56 4.38
CA MET A 170 2.57 6.79 4.79
C MET A 170 1.71 7.38 3.69
N PHE A 171 0.82 8.27 4.10
CA PHE A 171 0.07 9.16 3.22
C PHE A 171 0.84 10.43 2.92
N SER A 172 0.72 10.90 1.68
CA SER A 172 0.90 12.30 1.32
C SER A 172 -0.44 12.90 0.93
N ILE A 173 -0.82 13.99 1.58
CA ILE A 173 -2.08 14.68 1.33
C ILE A 173 -1.77 16.10 0.88
N ILE A 174 -2.20 16.47 -0.32
CA ILE A 174 -2.10 17.83 -0.83
C ILE A 174 -3.52 18.37 -1.05
N PRO A 175 -4.00 19.30 -0.22
CA PRO A 175 -5.25 19.99 -0.49
C PRO A 175 -5.13 20.81 -1.78
N LEU A 176 -6.13 20.71 -2.65
CA LEU A 176 -6.27 21.57 -3.83
C LEU A 176 -7.33 22.67 -3.61
N THR A 177 -7.97 22.61 -2.46
CA THR A 177 -8.77 23.65 -1.80
C THR A 177 -8.35 23.68 -0.34
N ASP A 178 -8.60 24.78 0.36
CA ASP A 178 -8.43 24.80 1.81
C ASP A 178 -9.25 23.69 2.47
N PHE A 179 -8.67 23.00 3.43
CA PHE A 179 -9.39 22.03 4.28
C PHE A 179 -9.71 22.71 5.60
N ASP A 180 -10.59 23.69 5.55
CA ASP A 180 -11.11 24.43 6.70
C ASP A 180 -12.51 23.96 7.12
N LEU A 181 -13.10 24.62 8.12
CA LEU A 181 -14.46 24.33 8.60
C LEU A 181 -15.53 24.48 7.51
N GLU A 182 -15.31 25.34 6.51
CA GLU A 182 -16.29 25.56 5.44
C GLU A 182 -16.26 24.41 4.44
N CYS A 183 -15.09 24.07 3.92
CA CYS A 183 -14.93 23.02 2.91
C CYS A 183 -14.96 21.61 3.53
N GLY A 184 -14.68 21.49 4.82
CA GLY A 184 -14.54 20.25 5.56
C GLY A 184 -13.07 19.97 5.88
N PRO A 185 -12.65 20.02 7.16
CA PRO A 185 -11.25 19.86 7.50
C PRO A 185 -10.78 18.41 7.35
N PHE A 186 -9.46 18.21 7.38
CA PHE A 186 -8.87 16.89 7.56
C PHE A 186 -8.28 16.83 8.98
N LEU A 187 -9.01 16.22 9.90
CA LEU A 187 -8.63 16.19 11.30
C LEU A 187 -7.76 14.97 11.59
N VAL A 188 -6.71 15.15 12.38
CA VAL A 188 -5.80 14.09 12.83
C VAL A 188 -5.87 13.94 14.34
N ALA A 189 -5.65 12.73 14.86
CA ALA A 189 -5.45 12.50 16.28
C ALA A 189 -3.94 12.34 16.53
N PRO A 190 -3.24 13.35 17.06
CA PRO A 190 -1.80 13.26 17.32
C PRO A 190 -1.45 12.06 18.21
N ILE A 191 -0.25 11.50 18.07
CA ILE A 191 0.28 10.40 18.90
C ILE A 191 -0.44 9.04 18.67
N SER A 192 -1.58 9.02 17.98
CA SER A 192 -2.41 7.82 17.79
C SER A 192 -1.72 6.69 17.02
N HIS A 193 -0.67 6.98 16.22
CA HIS A 193 0.15 5.96 15.56
C HIS A 193 0.88 5.06 16.57
N LYS A 194 1.16 5.56 17.78
CA LYS A 194 1.84 4.80 18.85
C LYS A 194 0.91 3.78 19.55
N LEU A 195 -0.40 3.84 19.30
CA LEU A 195 -1.38 2.89 19.86
C LEU A 195 -1.32 1.51 19.20
N THR A 196 -0.74 1.41 18.01
CA THR A 196 -0.49 0.15 17.32
C THR A 196 0.98 -0.19 17.41
N GLN A 197 1.32 -1.40 17.83
CA GLN A 197 2.70 -1.83 18.00
C GLN A 197 2.92 -3.22 17.42
N VAL A 198 4.10 -3.45 16.84
CA VAL A 198 4.56 -4.79 16.47
C VAL A 198 4.77 -5.61 17.74
N ILE A 199 4.08 -6.74 17.85
CA ILE A 199 4.06 -7.60 19.04
C ILE A 199 5.44 -8.20 19.32
N ASN A 200 6.14 -8.69 18.28
CA ASN A 200 7.48 -9.24 18.40
C ASN A 200 8.33 -8.89 17.16
N LYS A 201 9.21 -7.89 17.31
CA LYS A 201 10.11 -7.44 16.24
C LYS A 201 11.17 -8.47 15.84
N ARG A 202 11.44 -9.47 16.68
CA ARG A 202 12.39 -10.57 16.39
C ARG A 202 11.75 -11.76 15.70
N ALA A 203 10.42 -11.80 15.62
CA ALA A 203 9.74 -12.86 14.89
C ALA A 203 10.04 -12.71 13.39
N ARG A 204 10.12 -13.84 12.68
CA ARG A 204 10.12 -13.86 11.20
C ARG A 204 8.86 -13.24 10.63
N ILE A 205 7.81 -13.18 11.45
CA ILE A 205 6.51 -12.69 11.08
C ILE A 205 6.01 -11.63 12.07
N TRP A 206 5.72 -10.42 11.58
CA TRP A 206 5.30 -9.30 12.42
C TRP A 206 3.78 -9.17 12.50
N ASP A 207 3.21 -9.51 13.65
CA ASP A 207 1.82 -9.16 13.99
C ASP A 207 1.77 -7.86 14.78
N ILE A 208 0.62 -7.19 14.72
CA ILE A 208 0.38 -5.90 15.38
C ILE A 208 -0.75 -5.98 16.40
N THR A 209 -0.64 -5.20 17.46
CA THR A 209 -1.70 -5.02 18.44
C THR A 209 -2.93 -4.37 17.80
N ARG A 210 -4.12 -4.65 18.36
CA ARG A 210 -5.31 -3.85 18.07
C ARG A 210 -5.21 -2.54 18.85
N PRO A 211 -5.35 -1.36 18.21
CA PRO A 211 -5.33 -0.10 18.94
C PRO A 211 -6.52 0.01 19.89
N ASP A 212 -6.28 0.54 21.09
CA ASP A 212 -7.33 0.91 22.03
C ASP A 212 -7.89 2.29 21.68
N ILE A 213 -9.08 2.31 21.08
CA ILE A 213 -9.75 3.52 20.59
C ILE A 213 -10.08 4.48 21.75
N ALA A 214 -10.25 3.97 22.98
CA ALA A 214 -10.52 4.81 24.15
C ALA A 214 -9.33 5.71 24.52
N GLN A 215 -8.13 5.39 24.02
CA GLN A 215 -6.90 6.15 24.25
C GLN A 215 -6.59 7.16 23.13
N LEU A 216 -7.48 7.32 22.15
CA LEU A 216 -7.29 8.34 21.12
C LEU A 216 -7.25 9.73 21.74
N SER A 217 -6.25 10.51 21.34
CA SER A 217 -6.22 11.93 21.61
C SER A 217 -7.42 12.62 20.95
N PRO A 218 -7.80 13.81 21.41
CA PRO A 218 -8.69 14.68 20.67
C PRO A 218 -8.18 14.88 19.23
N PHE A 219 -9.12 14.93 18.28
CA PHE A 219 -8.83 15.26 16.90
C PHE A 219 -8.53 16.77 16.79
N VAL A 220 -7.44 17.13 16.14
CA VAL A 220 -7.02 18.51 15.87
C VAL A 220 -7.09 18.81 14.39
N ASP A 221 -7.30 20.08 14.05
CA ASP A 221 -7.21 20.59 12.69
C ASP A 221 -5.75 21.01 12.41
N PRO A 222 -5.07 20.42 11.41
CA PRO A 222 -3.76 20.89 10.97
C PRO A 222 -3.82 22.24 10.22
N GLU A 223 -5.02 22.77 9.96
CA GLU A 223 -5.28 24.03 9.28
C GLU A 223 -4.64 24.05 7.88
N LEU A 224 -4.90 23.00 7.10
CA LEU A 224 -4.27 22.83 5.79
C LEU A 224 -4.83 23.79 4.76
N LYS A 225 -3.93 24.44 4.02
CA LYS A 225 -4.22 25.34 2.91
C LYS A 225 -3.96 24.66 1.57
N ALA A 226 -4.61 25.17 0.53
CA ALA A 226 -4.35 24.70 -0.83
C ALA A 226 -2.85 24.78 -1.15
N GLY A 227 -2.27 23.67 -1.62
CA GLY A 227 -0.85 23.54 -1.92
C GLY A 227 0.06 23.14 -0.76
N ASP A 228 -0.45 23.04 0.46
CA ASP A 228 0.29 22.41 1.55
C ASP A 228 0.46 20.91 1.32
N LEU A 229 1.43 20.30 1.99
CA LEU A 229 1.62 18.86 2.07
C LEU A 229 1.48 18.41 3.53
N LEU A 230 0.56 17.48 3.78
CA LEU A 230 0.45 16.75 5.03
C LEU A 230 0.95 15.31 4.82
N LEU A 231 2.00 14.94 5.56
CA LEU A 231 2.50 13.57 5.63
C LEU A 231 1.93 12.90 6.89
N VAL A 232 1.35 11.71 6.75
CA VAL A 232 0.62 11.03 7.84
C VAL A 232 1.06 9.57 7.94
N ASN A 233 1.49 9.15 9.12
CA ASN A 233 1.84 7.75 9.40
C ASN A 233 0.63 6.82 9.18
N GLN A 234 0.87 5.60 8.66
CA GLN A 234 -0.16 4.59 8.39
C GLN A 234 -1.11 4.28 9.57
N HIS A 235 -0.63 4.44 10.81
CA HIS A 235 -1.39 4.16 12.03
C HIS A 235 -2.03 5.40 12.65
N THR A 236 -1.76 6.60 12.13
CA THR A 236 -2.37 7.84 12.64
C THR A 236 -3.85 7.87 12.29
N TRP A 237 -4.68 7.98 13.33
CA TRP A 237 -6.12 8.13 13.21
C TRP A 237 -6.47 9.51 12.68
N HIS A 238 -7.43 9.54 11.76
CA HIS A 238 -7.90 10.76 11.13
C HIS A 238 -9.39 10.66 10.81
N LYS A 239 -10.01 11.81 10.53
CA LYS A 239 -11.40 11.91 10.06
C LYS A 239 -11.56 13.14 9.18
N ALA A 240 -12.52 13.09 8.27
CA ALA A 240 -12.82 14.20 7.37
C ALA A 240 -14.31 14.52 7.50
N PRO A 241 -14.74 15.32 8.49
CA PRO A 241 -16.15 15.68 8.63
C PRO A 241 -16.66 16.44 7.40
N ALA A 242 -17.98 16.46 7.23
CA ALA A 242 -18.63 17.23 6.18
C ALA A 242 -18.35 18.73 6.34
N GLY A 243 -18.18 19.42 5.22
CA GLY A 243 -18.22 20.88 5.15
C GLY A 243 -19.64 21.41 4.93
N ILE A 244 -19.75 22.73 4.92
CA ILE A 244 -20.98 23.48 4.57
C ILE A 244 -20.84 24.29 3.27
N SER A 245 -19.67 24.22 2.62
CA SER A 245 -19.40 24.98 1.41
C SER A 245 -20.33 24.59 0.25
N THR A 246 -20.51 25.54 -0.65
CA THR A 246 -21.18 25.32 -1.95
C THR A 246 -20.20 24.93 -3.05
N GLN A 247 -18.91 24.82 -2.73
CA GLN A 247 -17.84 24.44 -3.65
C GLN A 247 -17.35 23.02 -3.37
N ASP A 248 -16.73 22.41 -4.37
CA ASP A 248 -16.08 21.10 -4.21
C ASP A 248 -14.85 21.19 -3.29
N ARG A 249 -14.72 20.23 -2.38
CA ARG A 249 -13.49 19.99 -1.61
C ARG A 249 -12.62 18.99 -2.36
N CYS A 250 -11.42 19.41 -2.77
CA CYS A 250 -10.55 18.63 -3.64
C CYS A 250 -9.15 18.43 -3.04
N GLY A 251 -8.55 17.25 -3.24
CA GLY A 251 -7.18 16.98 -2.81
C GLY A 251 -6.56 15.74 -3.44
N ILE A 252 -5.24 15.66 -3.40
CA ILE A 252 -4.43 14.48 -3.74
C ILE A 252 -4.08 13.73 -2.46
N PHE A 253 -4.12 12.40 -2.52
CA PHE A 253 -4.13 11.47 -1.39
C PHE A 253 -3.26 10.25 -1.71
N ASN A 254 -2.04 10.51 -2.20
CA ASN A 254 -1.12 9.46 -2.63
C ASN A 254 -0.52 8.73 -1.44
N LYS A 255 -0.11 7.49 -1.66
CA LYS A 255 0.43 6.60 -0.64
C LYS A 255 1.74 6.01 -1.12
N TYR A 256 2.70 5.96 -0.20
CA TYR A 256 4.03 5.46 -0.49
C TYR A 256 4.49 4.50 0.59
N CYS A 257 5.11 3.38 0.20
CA CYS A 257 5.75 2.45 1.12
C CYS A 257 7.26 2.42 0.92
N ALA A 258 8.00 2.10 1.98
CA ALA A 258 9.42 1.84 1.90
C ALA A 258 9.68 0.60 1.03
N VAL A 259 10.72 0.62 0.20
CA VAL A 259 11.06 -0.52 -0.69
C VAL A 259 11.33 -1.83 0.07
N ASN A 260 11.82 -1.73 1.30
CA ASN A 260 12.09 -2.88 2.17
C ASN A 260 10.85 -3.38 2.93
N SER A 261 9.68 -2.80 2.68
CA SER A 261 8.42 -3.11 3.35
C SER A 261 7.30 -3.21 2.32
N PRO A 262 7.35 -4.19 1.40
CA PRO A 262 6.30 -4.38 0.40
C PRO A 262 4.93 -4.60 1.06
N PRO A 263 3.83 -4.23 0.39
CA PRO A 263 2.48 -4.48 0.88
C PRO A 263 2.20 -5.98 0.98
N ALA A 264 1.70 -6.45 2.14
CA ALA A 264 1.44 -7.87 2.37
C ALA A 264 0.37 -8.46 1.42
N ALA A 265 -0.52 -7.65 0.86
CA ALA A 265 -1.51 -8.07 -0.13
C ALA A 265 -1.02 -7.98 -1.60
N GLY A 266 0.23 -7.56 -1.80
CA GLY A 266 0.83 -7.31 -3.11
C GLY A 266 0.61 -5.90 -3.60
N TYR A 267 1.39 -5.48 -4.60
CA TYR A 267 1.29 -4.13 -5.15
C TYR A 267 -0.02 -3.93 -5.92
N TYR A 268 -0.48 -2.68 -5.98
CA TYR A 268 -1.53 -2.27 -6.91
C TYR A 268 -1.03 -2.52 -8.35
N PRO A 269 -1.85 -3.13 -9.24
CA PRO A 269 -1.44 -3.47 -10.60
C PRO A 269 -1.44 -2.22 -11.50
N TYR A 270 -0.36 -1.46 -11.43
CA TYR A 270 -0.13 -0.36 -12.36
C TYR A 270 0.18 -0.91 -13.77
N ASN A 271 -0.34 -0.21 -14.78
CA ASN A 271 -0.17 -0.57 -16.18
C ASN A 271 0.89 0.30 -16.88
N ASN A 272 1.24 -0.04 -18.12
CA ASN A 272 2.31 0.66 -18.84
C ASN A 272 1.97 2.13 -19.12
N ALA A 273 0.69 2.47 -19.26
CA ALA A 273 0.26 3.86 -19.41
C ALA A 273 0.55 4.68 -18.15
N ALA A 274 0.31 4.11 -16.95
CA ALA A 274 0.62 4.76 -15.69
C ALA A 274 2.13 4.91 -15.47
N LEU A 275 2.91 3.88 -15.78
CA LEU A 275 4.37 3.94 -15.71
C LEU A 275 4.93 5.01 -16.67
N SER A 276 4.46 5.01 -17.92
CA SER A 276 4.95 5.93 -18.97
C SER A 276 4.50 7.38 -18.77
N ALA A 277 3.54 7.62 -17.88
CA ALA A 277 3.11 8.97 -17.52
C ALA A 277 4.04 9.66 -16.51
N LEU A 278 4.92 8.90 -15.84
CA LEU A 278 5.99 9.40 -14.99
C LEU A 278 7.22 9.73 -15.84
N ILE A 279 8.05 10.68 -15.39
CA ILE A 279 9.35 10.91 -16.00
C ILE A 279 10.27 9.69 -15.76
N ASP A 280 11.32 9.54 -16.58
CA ASP A 280 12.27 8.40 -16.49
C ASP A 280 12.78 8.15 -15.06
N ALA A 281 13.12 9.22 -14.33
CA ALA A 281 13.60 9.11 -12.95
C ALA A 281 12.48 8.70 -11.95
N GLY A 282 11.23 9.06 -12.24
CA GLY A 282 10.05 8.78 -11.43
C GLY A 282 9.48 7.38 -11.62
N GLN A 283 9.76 6.72 -12.75
CA GLN A 283 9.32 5.35 -13.04
C GLN A 283 9.74 4.35 -11.94
N ARG A 284 10.83 4.62 -11.21
CA ARG A 284 11.25 3.83 -10.04
C ARG A 284 10.18 3.72 -8.94
N LEU A 285 9.22 4.64 -8.89
CA LEU A 285 8.14 4.65 -7.89
C LEU A 285 7.14 3.51 -8.15
N ILE A 286 7.08 2.96 -9.35
CA ILE A 286 6.19 1.84 -9.70
C ILE A 286 7.08 0.60 -9.89
N PRO A 287 7.23 -0.26 -8.85
CA PRO A 287 8.18 -1.38 -8.89
C PRO A 287 7.71 -2.54 -9.75
N ILE A 288 6.39 -2.68 -9.91
CA ILE A 288 5.74 -3.76 -10.64
C ILE A 288 4.76 -3.11 -11.62
N CYS A 289 4.90 -3.45 -12.89
CA CYS A 289 4.08 -2.92 -13.97
C CYS A 289 3.75 -4.04 -14.95
N PHE A 290 2.48 -4.22 -15.25
CA PHE A 290 2.02 -5.16 -16.27
C PHE A 290 0.65 -4.72 -16.81
N ASP A 291 0.41 -4.95 -18.10
CA ASP A 291 -0.91 -4.68 -18.72
C ASP A 291 -1.87 -5.87 -18.59
N GLN A 292 -1.34 -7.05 -18.25
CA GLN A 292 -2.10 -8.29 -18.12
C GLN A 292 -2.83 -8.34 -16.78
N SER A 293 -4.00 -8.99 -16.74
CA SER A 293 -4.72 -9.23 -15.49
C SER A 293 -4.01 -10.27 -14.61
N ILE A 294 -4.17 -10.14 -13.29
CA ILE A 294 -3.82 -11.21 -12.34
C ILE A 294 -4.89 -12.29 -12.43
N ILE A 295 -4.55 -13.44 -13.04
CA ILE A 295 -5.48 -14.55 -13.32
C ILE A 295 -5.30 -15.70 -12.34
N THR A 296 -4.07 -16.02 -11.97
CA THR A 296 -3.76 -17.16 -11.09
C THR A 296 -3.09 -16.71 -9.80
N THR A 297 -3.16 -17.55 -8.78
CA THR A 297 -2.53 -17.30 -7.49
C THR A 297 -1.94 -18.59 -6.92
N ARG A 298 -0.79 -18.49 -6.24
CA ARG A 298 -0.03 -19.62 -5.70
C ARG A 298 0.37 -19.39 -4.25
N LEU A 299 0.40 -20.45 -3.44
CA LEU A 299 0.88 -20.39 -2.06
C LEU A 299 2.20 -21.16 -1.90
N LEU A 300 3.26 -20.45 -1.50
CA LEU A 300 4.48 -21.04 -0.99
C LEU A 300 4.32 -21.29 0.52
N ILE A 301 4.34 -22.56 0.92
CA ILE A 301 4.22 -22.95 2.33
C ILE A 301 5.61 -23.34 2.83
N ASP A 302 6.17 -22.54 3.74
CA ASP A 302 7.44 -22.80 4.42
C ASP A 302 7.16 -23.47 5.78
N CYS A 303 7.77 -24.63 6.01
CA CYS A 303 7.87 -25.25 7.33
C CYS A 303 9.31 -25.11 7.85
N PRO A 304 9.53 -24.29 8.90
CA PRO A 304 10.85 -24.13 9.52
C PRO A 304 11.14 -25.32 10.43
N SER A 305 11.25 -26.53 9.87
CA SER A 305 11.58 -27.75 10.62
C SER A 305 13.10 -27.97 10.66
N GLY A 306 13.73 -27.64 11.80
CA GLY A 306 15.16 -27.89 12.02
C GLY A 306 16.08 -26.76 11.54
N ARG A 307 17.19 -27.10 10.88
CA ARG A 307 18.23 -26.13 10.45
C ARG A 307 17.96 -25.50 9.07
N GLU A 308 17.08 -26.09 8.28
CA GLU A 308 16.80 -25.68 6.89
C GLU A 308 15.28 -25.60 6.69
N SER A 309 14.83 -24.59 5.93
CA SER A 309 13.42 -24.46 5.54
C SER A 309 13.04 -25.54 4.53
N LYS A 310 11.81 -26.03 4.64
CA LYS A 310 11.23 -26.96 3.66
C LYS A 310 9.95 -26.37 3.09
N PHE A 311 9.70 -26.66 1.83
CA PHE A 311 8.56 -26.14 1.09
C PHE A 311 7.64 -27.29 0.65
N LEU A 312 6.35 -27.14 0.90
CA LEU A 312 5.35 -28.13 0.51
C LEU A 312 5.03 -27.98 -0.97
N LEU A 313 5.16 -29.08 -1.73
CA LEU A 313 4.64 -29.20 -3.09
C LEU A 313 3.57 -30.29 -3.18
N LEU A 314 2.61 -30.09 -4.07
CA LEU A 314 1.61 -31.07 -4.47
C LEU A 314 2.07 -31.71 -5.78
N TYR A 315 1.85 -33.00 -5.92
CA TYR A 315 2.06 -33.69 -7.19
C TYR A 315 0.80 -33.61 -8.03
N ASP A 316 0.95 -33.11 -9.25
CA ASP A 316 -0.11 -33.14 -10.25
C ASP A 316 0.07 -34.39 -11.13
N ASP A 317 -0.88 -35.31 -11.03
CA ASP A 317 -0.89 -36.55 -11.80
C ASP A 317 -1.13 -36.32 -13.30
N GLU A 318 -1.75 -35.19 -13.70
CA GLU A 318 -2.02 -34.89 -15.12
C GLU A 318 -0.77 -34.39 -15.84
N SER A 319 -0.01 -33.50 -15.20
CA SER A 319 1.24 -32.94 -15.75
C SER A 319 2.50 -33.72 -15.36
N ASP A 320 2.37 -34.72 -14.48
CA ASP A 320 3.47 -35.53 -13.95
C ASP A 320 4.56 -34.67 -13.26
N CYS A 321 4.16 -33.62 -12.54
CA CYS A 321 5.10 -32.66 -11.95
C CYS A 321 4.72 -32.20 -10.54
N TRP A 322 5.70 -31.62 -9.84
CA TRP A 322 5.51 -31.06 -8.49
C TRP A 322 5.26 -29.55 -8.56
N GLU A 323 4.17 -29.10 -7.96
CA GLU A 323 3.71 -27.73 -8.02
C GLU A 323 3.35 -27.14 -6.65
N LEU A 324 3.36 -25.81 -6.57
CA LEU A 324 2.75 -25.11 -5.43
C LEU A 324 1.23 -25.30 -5.48
N PRO A 325 0.55 -25.37 -4.33
CA PRO A 325 -0.90 -25.20 -4.28
C PRO A 325 -1.31 -23.91 -5.01
N ASP A 326 -2.20 -24.03 -5.99
CA ASP A 326 -2.50 -22.95 -6.93
C ASP A 326 -3.96 -22.88 -7.36
N GLY A 327 -4.29 -21.94 -8.24
CA GLY A 327 -5.54 -21.94 -8.97
C GLY A 327 -5.88 -20.60 -9.60
N VAL A 328 -7.03 -20.55 -10.28
CA VAL A 328 -7.59 -19.31 -10.80
C VAL A 328 -8.08 -18.46 -9.62
N GLY A 329 -7.49 -17.27 -9.46
CA GLY A 329 -7.77 -16.36 -8.37
C GLY A 329 -8.82 -15.33 -8.77
N TRP A 330 -9.92 -15.27 -8.04
CA TRP A 330 -10.88 -14.17 -8.16
C TRP A 330 -10.43 -12.94 -7.36
N GLU A 331 -10.92 -11.77 -7.78
CA GLU A 331 -10.67 -10.49 -7.11
C GLU A 331 -11.71 -10.23 -6.01
N GLU A 332 -11.25 -9.83 -4.83
CA GLU A 332 -12.15 -9.36 -3.79
C GLU A 332 -12.84 -8.07 -4.23
N GLU A 333 -14.10 -8.12 -4.65
CA GLU A 333 -14.84 -6.91 -5.07
C GLU A 333 -15.54 -6.20 -3.89
N ASN A 334 -15.86 -6.96 -2.85
CA ASN A 334 -16.68 -6.46 -1.74
C ASN A 334 -15.92 -5.46 -0.86
N LEU A 335 -16.47 -4.25 -0.76
CA LEU A 335 -15.91 -3.13 0.00
C LEU A 335 -14.55 -2.62 -0.52
N VAL A 336 -14.03 -3.13 -1.65
CA VAL A 336 -12.69 -2.73 -2.13
C VAL A 336 -12.66 -1.47 -2.97
N GLY A 337 -13.75 -1.21 -3.67
CA GLY A 337 -13.86 -0.05 -4.54
C GLY A 337 -12.80 -0.05 -5.63
N TRP A 338 -11.81 0.83 -5.52
CA TRP A 338 -10.73 0.99 -6.50
C TRP A 338 -9.40 0.32 -6.08
N ASP A 339 -9.31 -0.15 -4.83
CA ASP A 339 -8.12 -0.75 -4.23
C ASP A 339 -8.11 -2.26 -4.51
N ILE A 340 -7.81 -2.58 -5.78
CA ILE A 340 -7.88 -3.91 -6.39
C ILE A 340 -6.51 -4.59 -6.49
N GLY A 341 -6.50 -5.89 -6.82
CA GLY A 341 -5.27 -6.68 -7.03
C GLY A 341 -4.97 -7.73 -5.97
N ALA A 342 -5.61 -7.69 -4.80
CA ALA A 342 -5.46 -8.76 -3.80
C ALA A 342 -6.08 -10.08 -4.31
N ARG A 343 -5.46 -11.20 -3.92
CA ARG A 343 -5.92 -12.58 -4.15
C ARG A 343 -5.89 -13.42 -2.87
N ILE A 344 -5.87 -12.77 -1.71
CA ILE A 344 -5.79 -13.45 -0.41
C ILE A 344 -7.04 -14.31 -0.20
N GLY A 345 -8.25 -13.72 -0.32
CA GLY A 345 -9.49 -14.47 -0.12
C GLY A 345 -9.69 -15.62 -1.12
N SER A 346 -9.29 -15.44 -2.37
CA SER A 346 -9.36 -16.50 -3.37
C SER A 346 -8.36 -17.62 -3.09
N LEU A 347 -7.12 -17.30 -2.74
CA LEU A 347 -6.13 -18.31 -2.38
C LEU A 347 -6.53 -19.05 -1.09
N GLN A 348 -7.06 -18.37 -0.07
CA GLN A 348 -7.58 -19.06 1.12
C GLN A 348 -8.65 -20.09 0.78
N ALA A 349 -9.62 -19.73 -0.08
CA ALA A 349 -10.68 -20.64 -0.51
C ALA A 349 -10.15 -21.82 -1.34
N LEU A 350 -9.16 -21.58 -2.21
CA LEU A 350 -8.50 -22.62 -3.00
C LEU A 350 -7.79 -23.62 -2.10
N ILE A 351 -7.01 -23.15 -1.12
CA ILE A 351 -6.30 -24.03 -0.19
C ILE A 351 -7.26 -24.83 0.69
N GLU A 352 -8.31 -24.19 1.21
CA GLU A 352 -9.32 -24.90 2.01
C GLU A 352 -10.01 -25.99 1.18
N THR A 353 -10.28 -25.72 -0.11
CA THR A 353 -10.91 -26.70 -1.00
C THR A 353 -9.96 -27.84 -1.38
N GLN A 354 -8.70 -27.54 -1.68
CA GLN A 354 -7.72 -28.52 -2.14
C GLN A 354 -7.19 -29.38 -1.01
N LEU A 355 -6.95 -28.78 0.16
CA LEU A 355 -6.18 -29.39 1.24
C LEU A 355 -6.97 -29.53 2.55
N ASP A 356 -8.21 -29.05 2.64
CA ASP A 356 -9.02 -29.04 3.88
C ASP A 356 -8.28 -28.36 5.06
N ILE A 357 -7.45 -27.36 4.74
CA ILE A 357 -6.69 -26.57 5.72
C ILE A 357 -7.06 -25.09 5.59
N PHE A 358 -7.43 -24.50 6.72
CA PHE A 358 -7.63 -23.07 6.83
C PHE A 358 -6.30 -22.33 6.98
N ILE A 359 -6.01 -21.41 6.07
CA ILE A 359 -4.85 -20.52 6.13
C ILE A 359 -5.24 -19.18 6.78
N PRO A 360 -4.76 -18.87 8.00
CA PRO A 360 -5.20 -17.67 8.73
C PRO A 360 -4.62 -16.36 8.18
N TRP A 361 -3.53 -16.41 7.41
CA TRP A 361 -2.84 -15.26 6.86
C TRP A 361 -1.91 -15.72 5.74
N MET A 362 -1.48 -14.80 4.89
CA MET A 362 -0.41 -14.99 3.92
C MET A 362 0.17 -13.61 3.58
N SER A 363 1.37 -13.58 3.01
CA SER A 363 2.02 -12.33 2.59
C SER A 363 2.52 -12.45 1.16
N TYR A 364 2.40 -11.39 0.39
CA TYR A 364 2.92 -11.28 -0.97
C TYR A 364 4.42 -11.61 -1.03
N ILE A 365 4.78 -12.35 -2.09
CA ILE A 365 6.17 -12.64 -2.45
C ILE A 365 6.49 -11.97 -3.79
N ALA A 366 5.72 -12.27 -4.84
CA ALA A 366 6.03 -11.83 -6.20
C ALA A 366 4.80 -11.88 -7.12
N ASP A 367 4.89 -11.15 -8.22
CA ASP A 367 4.05 -11.32 -9.40
C ASP A 367 4.90 -11.91 -10.53
N ILE A 368 4.39 -12.96 -11.18
CA ILE A 368 5.09 -13.66 -12.26
C ILE A 368 4.23 -13.58 -13.52
N GLU A 369 4.74 -12.90 -14.55
CA GLU A 369 4.09 -12.90 -15.87
C GLU A 369 4.22 -14.27 -16.54
N LYS A 370 3.10 -14.80 -17.02
CA LYS A 370 3.02 -16.04 -17.79
C LYS A 370 2.23 -15.80 -19.07
N GLU A 371 2.31 -16.74 -20.01
CA GLU A 371 1.38 -16.78 -21.14
C GLU A 371 -0.05 -16.91 -20.59
N GLY A 372 -0.92 -15.93 -20.90
CA GLY A 372 -2.32 -15.92 -20.45
C GLY A 372 -2.59 -15.13 -19.15
N GLY A 373 -1.59 -14.49 -18.54
CA GLY A 373 -1.80 -13.54 -17.45
C GLY A 373 -0.73 -13.56 -16.36
N VAL A 374 -0.97 -12.78 -15.30
CA VAL A 374 -0.07 -12.71 -14.14
C VAL A 374 -0.48 -13.74 -13.08
N CYS A 375 0.51 -14.41 -12.51
CA CYS A 375 0.39 -15.27 -11.33
C CYS A 375 0.91 -14.53 -10.10
N ARG A 376 0.05 -14.28 -9.11
CA ARG A 376 0.46 -13.67 -7.83
C ARG A 376 0.82 -14.75 -6.81
N VAL A 377 2.03 -14.69 -6.27
CA VAL A 377 2.54 -15.66 -5.29
C VAL A 377 2.50 -15.07 -3.89
N TYR A 378 1.96 -15.84 -2.95
CA TYR A 378 1.98 -15.53 -1.52
C TYR A 378 2.77 -16.58 -0.76
N GLY A 379 3.28 -16.19 0.41
CA GLY A 379 3.96 -17.05 1.36
C GLY A 379 3.15 -17.24 2.64
N TYR A 380 3.24 -18.44 3.19
CA TYR A 380 2.74 -18.80 4.51
C TYR A 380 3.81 -19.59 5.28
N LEU A 381 3.98 -19.27 6.57
CA LEU A 381 4.89 -20.01 7.45
C LEU A 381 4.07 -20.92 8.37
N ASP A 382 4.20 -22.23 8.16
CA ASP A 382 3.53 -23.23 8.97
C ASP A 382 4.29 -23.51 10.27
N GLN A 383 4.15 -22.60 11.24
CA GLN A 383 4.79 -22.73 12.55
C GLN A 383 4.25 -23.88 13.40
N TYR A 384 3.08 -24.43 13.05
CA TYR A 384 2.34 -25.40 13.87
C TYR A 384 2.27 -26.79 13.23
N CYS A 385 3.01 -27.04 12.15
CA CYS A 385 2.99 -28.31 11.42
C CYS A 385 1.56 -28.71 11.01
N SER A 386 0.75 -27.73 10.62
CA SER A 386 -0.66 -27.91 10.23
C SER A 386 -0.81 -28.83 9.01
N PHE A 387 0.23 -28.91 8.18
CA PHE A 387 0.25 -29.68 6.94
C PHE A 387 0.81 -31.11 7.09
N ASP A 388 1.33 -31.50 8.26
CA ASP A 388 1.89 -32.85 8.48
C ASP A 388 0.84 -33.96 8.34
N SER A 389 -0.45 -33.65 8.60
CA SER A 389 -1.58 -34.56 8.46
C SER A 389 -1.92 -34.92 7.01
N LEU A 390 -1.57 -34.07 6.03
CA LEU A 390 -1.88 -34.27 4.61
C LEU A 390 -1.19 -35.49 4.01
N THR A 391 -0.04 -35.86 4.55
CA THR A 391 0.71 -37.05 4.14
C THR A 391 -0.07 -38.37 4.25
N LYS A 392 -1.26 -38.35 4.89
CA LYS A 392 -2.13 -39.51 5.12
C LYS A 392 -3.45 -39.49 4.32
N GLY A 393 -3.75 -38.40 3.60
CA GLY A 393 -5.09 -38.10 3.06
C GLY A 393 -5.36 -38.48 1.60
N GLY A 394 -4.46 -39.20 0.92
CA GLY A 394 -4.61 -39.57 -0.50
C GLY A 394 -4.21 -38.48 -1.50
N ILE A 395 -3.94 -37.26 -1.04
CA ILE A 395 -3.28 -36.21 -1.82
C ILE A 395 -1.79 -36.49 -1.82
N ARG A 396 -1.19 -36.62 -3.00
CA ARG A 396 0.26 -36.82 -3.14
C ARG A 396 0.95 -35.47 -2.95
N CYS A 397 1.58 -35.28 -1.80
CA CYS A 397 2.33 -34.08 -1.44
C CYS A 397 3.66 -34.48 -0.78
N ASP A 398 4.68 -33.64 -0.88
CA ASP A 398 5.97 -33.86 -0.21
C ASP A 398 6.68 -32.53 0.10
N TRP A 399 7.66 -32.59 1.01
CA TRP A 399 8.43 -31.46 1.49
C TRP A 399 9.83 -31.44 0.88
N PHE A 400 10.17 -30.32 0.25
CA PHE A 400 11.43 -30.15 -0.45
C PHE A 400 12.27 -29.05 0.20
N THR A 401 13.56 -29.33 0.40
CA THR A 401 14.55 -28.30 0.74
C THR A 401 14.81 -27.39 -0.47
N GLU A 402 15.36 -26.20 -0.24
CA GLU A 402 15.78 -25.30 -1.32
C GLU A 402 16.77 -26.00 -2.27
N TYR A 403 17.73 -26.75 -1.72
CA TYR A 403 18.70 -27.53 -2.50
C TYR A 403 18.03 -28.57 -3.41
N GLN A 404 17.03 -29.30 -2.90
CA GLN A 404 16.29 -30.27 -3.71
C GLN A 404 15.49 -29.58 -4.83
N LEU A 405 14.87 -28.43 -4.54
CA LEU A 405 14.13 -27.66 -5.54
C LEU A 405 15.04 -27.15 -6.66
N GLN A 406 16.20 -26.58 -6.32
CA GLN A 406 17.20 -26.15 -7.28
C GLN A 406 17.68 -27.32 -8.16
N HIS A 407 17.93 -28.49 -7.58
CA HIS A 407 18.31 -29.66 -8.36
C HIS A 407 17.20 -30.20 -9.27
N MET A 408 15.94 -30.08 -8.86
CA MET A 408 14.79 -30.56 -9.62
C MET A 408 14.42 -29.62 -10.77
N LEU A 409 14.53 -28.31 -10.55
CA LEU A 409 14.10 -27.27 -11.49
C LEU A 409 15.21 -26.81 -12.44
N GLY A 410 16.48 -27.11 -12.12
CA GLY A 410 17.65 -26.60 -12.83
C GLY A 410 18.02 -25.18 -12.42
#